data_AF-A0A536UGR2-F1
#
_entry.id   AF-A0A536UGR2-F1
#
_cell.length_a   1.000
_cell.length_b   1.000
_cell.length_c   1.000
_cell.angle_alpha   90.00
_cell.angle_beta   90.00
_cell.angle_gamma   90.00
#
_symmetry.space_group_name_H-M   'P 1'
#
loop_
_entity.id
_entity.type
_entity.pdbx_description
1 polymer ?
#
loop_
_entity_poly.entity_id
_entity_poly.type
_entity_poly.pdbx_seq_one_letter_code
_entity_poly.pdbx_strand_id
1 'polypeptide(L)'
;MRMRSVLAGGLALVSLLLSACGGGSGSGGQAQVRLINMSAATSLDVYESSNKLISSVSASAVSGYTGIDEGSYTVNFKGAGSSTTLLSQTRSWSKDTQYTLLAYERYGAIKAVQITENQSAPSSGAASVNFYNLATDAGALDIYVTDPSASLTGAIATASSIAAGNGSGYIEIGKGTYRVRV
;
A
#
# COMPACT_ATOMS: atom_id res chain seq x y z
N MET A 1 -70.85 9.09 3.53
CA MET A 1 -70.54 10.49 3.17
C MET A 1 -69.05 10.72 3.43
N ARG A 2 -68.27 10.82 2.34
CA ARG A 2 -66.97 11.51 2.17
C ARG A 2 -65.89 11.40 3.27
N MET A 3 -64.97 10.46 3.05
CA MET A 3 -63.51 10.64 2.91
C MET A 3 -62.89 11.97 3.40
N ARG A 4 -61.88 11.86 4.28
CA ARG A 4 -60.71 12.75 4.30
C ARG A 4 -59.55 12.15 5.10
N SER A 5 -58.65 11.53 4.34
CA SER A 5 -57.30 11.10 4.68
C SER A 5 -56.38 12.28 4.97
N VAL A 6 -55.59 12.21 6.04
CA VAL A 6 -54.39 13.04 6.24
C VAL A 6 -53.24 12.11 6.61
N LEU A 7 -52.42 11.78 5.61
CA LEU A 7 -51.07 11.25 5.82
C LEU A 7 -50.18 12.42 6.26
N ALA A 8 -49.69 12.39 7.49
CA ALA A 8 -48.53 13.17 7.90
C ALA A 8 -47.31 12.25 7.83
N GLY A 9 -46.59 12.33 6.71
CA GLY A 9 -45.31 11.65 6.51
C GLY A 9 -44.24 12.27 7.41
N GLY A 10 -43.82 11.52 8.43
CA GLY A 10 -42.67 11.85 9.26
C GLY A 10 -41.38 11.67 8.45
N LEU A 11 -40.71 12.78 8.18
CA LEU A 11 -39.40 12.84 7.55
C LEU A 11 -38.35 12.27 8.54
N ALA A 12 -38.07 10.97 8.44
CA ALA A 12 -36.98 10.33 9.17
C ALA A 12 -35.64 10.79 8.57
N LEU A 13 -35.05 11.82 9.16
CA LEU A 13 -33.64 12.19 8.97
C LEU A 13 -32.77 11.07 9.53
N VAL A 14 -32.46 10.08 8.70
CA VAL A 14 -31.39 9.12 8.94
C VAL A 14 -30.08 9.84 8.68
N SER A 15 -29.53 10.43 9.73
CA SER A 15 -28.16 10.91 9.77
C SER A 15 -27.22 9.71 9.69
N LEU A 16 -26.90 9.28 8.47
CA LEU A 16 -25.74 8.42 8.20
C LEU A 16 -24.48 9.20 8.58
N LEU A 17 -24.12 9.13 9.85
CA LEU A 17 -22.77 9.43 10.31
C LEU A 17 -21.86 8.37 9.68
N LEU A 18 -21.34 8.67 8.49
CA LEU A 18 -20.12 8.05 8.01
C LEU A 18 -18.99 8.46 8.97
N SER A 19 -18.82 7.70 10.05
CA SER A 19 -17.56 7.62 10.79
C SER A 19 -16.54 6.96 9.88
N ALA A 20 -16.03 7.73 8.91
CA ALA A 20 -14.86 7.43 8.12
C ALA A 20 -13.70 8.30 8.63
N CYS A 21 -13.22 8.01 9.84
CA CYS A 21 -11.91 8.42 10.29
C CYS A 21 -11.49 7.54 11.48
N GLY A 22 -10.50 6.66 11.28
CA GLY A 22 -9.68 6.09 12.36
C GLY A 22 -10.34 5.08 13.31
N GLY A 23 -10.95 4.02 12.79
CA GLY A 23 -11.37 2.87 13.62
C GLY A 23 -10.39 1.69 13.49
N GLY A 24 -9.33 1.69 14.30
CA GLY A 24 -8.41 0.54 14.44
C GLY A 24 -8.36 0.09 15.89
N SER A 25 -9.12 -0.94 16.24
CA SER A 25 -9.20 -1.52 17.57
C SER A 25 -7.98 -2.40 17.86
N GLY A 26 -7.17 -2.03 18.86
CA GLY A 26 -6.41 -2.95 19.71
C GLY A 26 -5.06 -3.48 19.20
N SER A 27 -4.00 -2.70 19.40
CA SER A 27 -2.66 -3.15 19.84
C SER A 27 -1.76 -1.92 20.07
N GLY A 28 -2.08 -1.09 21.07
CA GLY A 28 -1.23 0.05 21.40
C GLY A 28 0.18 -0.44 21.73
N GLY A 29 1.15 -0.11 20.88
CA GLY A 29 2.55 -0.50 21.06
C GLY A 29 3.11 -1.56 20.12
N GLN A 30 2.37 -2.14 19.16
CA GLN A 30 2.95 -3.01 18.13
C GLN A 30 3.13 -2.27 16.81
N ALA A 31 4.11 -2.68 16.01
CA ALA A 31 4.16 -2.32 14.60
C ALA A 31 3.04 -3.05 13.84
N GLN A 32 2.59 -2.48 12.74
CA GLN A 32 1.62 -3.09 11.84
C GLN A 32 2.27 -3.34 10.49
N VAL A 33 2.18 -4.56 9.98
CA VAL A 33 2.79 -4.94 8.70
C VAL A 33 1.77 -5.55 7.76
N ARG A 34 1.81 -5.14 6.49
CA ARG A 34 1.10 -5.81 5.39
C ARG A 34 2.06 -6.18 4.27
N LEU A 35 1.64 -7.10 3.41
CA LEU A 35 2.37 -7.48 2.20
C LEU A 35 1.59 -7.03 0.96
N ILE A 36 2.31 -6.44 0.01
CA ILE A 36 1.89 -6.28 -1.38
C ILE A 36 2.73 -7.25 -2.22
N ASN A 37 2.08 -8.20 -2.90
CA ASN A 37 2.76 -9.16 -3.77
C ASN A 37 2.72 -8.71 -5.24
N MET A 38 3.79 -8.07 -5.70
CA MET A 38 4.04 -7.73 -7.11
C MET A 38 5.09 -8.65 -7.75
N SER A 39 5.33 -9.83 -7.18
CA SER A 39 6.22 -10.85 -7.76
C SER A 39 5.46 -11.77 -8.71
N ALA A 40 6.17 -12.64 -9.46
CA ALA A 40 5.52 -13.68 -10.27
C ALA A 40 5.07 -14.91 -9.46
N ALA A 41 5.32 -14.95 -8.14
CA ALA A 41 4.88 -16.05 -7.30
C ALA A 41 3.34 -16.04 -7.16
N THR A 42 2.71 -17.18 -7.45
CA THR A 42 1.25 -17.37 -7.36
C THR A 42 0.67 -16.87 -6.04
N SER A 43 1.35 -17.18 -4.94
CA SER A 43 1.06 -16.63 -3.62
C SER A 43 2.28 -16.69 -2.70
N LEU A 44 2.36 -15.77 -1.75
CA LEU A 44 3.44 -15.68 -0.78
C LEU A 44 2.93 -15.79 0.67
N ASP A 45 3.70 -16.50 1.48
CA ASP A 45 3.69 -16.44 2.93
C ASP A 45 4.90 -15.61 3.41
N VAL A 46 4.71 -14.82 4.48
CA VAL A 46 5.77 -14.11 5.19
C VAL A 46 5.89 -14.71 6.58
N TYR A 47 7.12 -14.99 7.00
CA TYR A 47 7.45 -15.51 8.31
C TYR A 47 8.36 -14.55 9.05
N GLU A 48 8.07 -14.34 10.32
CA GLU A 48 9.01 -13.79 11.30
C GLU A 48 9.79 -14.95 11.90
N SER A 49 11.06 -15.08 11.53
CA SER A 49 11.88 -16.25 11.80
C SER A 49 11.19 -17.54 11.30
N SER A 50 10.62 -18.34 12.21
CA SER A 50 9.87 -19.56 11.88
C SER A 50 8.35 -19.43 12.06
N ASN A 51 7.87 -18.32 12.62
CA ASN A 51 6.46 -18.08 12.87
C ASN A 51 5.82 -17.46 11.62
N LYS A 52 4.72 -18.03 11.14
CA LYS A 52 4.00 -17.47 9.98
C LYS A 52 3.31 -16.17 10.43
N LEU A 53 3.67 -15.07 9.79
CA LEU A 53 3.17 -13.73 10.09
C LEU A 53 2.03 -13.34 9.13
N ILE A 54 2.24 -13.49 7.82
CA ILE A 54 1.23 -13.20 6.79
C ILE A 54 1.10 -14.44 5.91
N SER A 55 -0.13 -14.85 5.59
CA SER A 55 -0.39 -16.07 4.81
C SER A 55 -1.06 -15.79 3.47
N SER A 56 -0.60 -16.48 2.43
CA SER A 56 -1.31 -16.72 1.17
C SER A 56 -1.72 -15.46 0.41
N VAL A 57 -0.80 -14.49 0.33
CA VAL A 57 -1.01 -13.26 -0.45
C VAL A 57 -0.81 -13.56 -1.92
N SER A 58 -1.91 -13.61 -2.66
CA SER A 58 -1.92 -13.92 -4.10
C SER A 58 -1.12 -12.89 -4.91
N ALA A 59 -0.68 -13.29 -6.11
CA ALA A 59 -0.08 -12.36 -7.07
C ALA A 59 -1.02 -11.16 -7.32
N SER A 60 -0.43 -9.96 -7.38
CA SER A 60 -1.13 -8.69 -7.54
C SER A 60 -2.12 -8.33 -6.42
N ALA A 61 -2.02 -8.98 -5.25
CA ALA A 61 -2.89 -8.72 -4.10
C ALA A 61 -2.16 -7.98 -2.97
N VAL A 62 -2.97 -7.42 -2.06
CA VAL A 62 -2.55 -6.75 -0.83
C VAL A 62 -3.19 -7.48 0.34
N SER A 63 -2.41 -7.77 1.38
CA SER A 63 -2.95 -8.34 2.62
C SER A 63 -3.58 -7.27 3.53
N GLY A 64 -4.35 -7.72 4.53
CA GLY A 64 -4.59 -6.90 5.72
C GLY A 64 -3.31 -6.66 6.51
N TYR A 65 -3.36 -5.73 7.47
CA TYR A 65 -2.29 -5.55 8.45
C TYR A 65 -2.30 -6.67 9.49
N THR A 66 -1.12 -7.04 9.96
CA THR A 66 -0.90 -7.94 11.09
C THR A 66 0.08 -7.28 12.07
N GLY A 67 -0.16 -7.46 13.36
CA GLY A 67 0.71 -6.93 14.41
C GLY A 67 2.03 -7.69 14.48
N ILE A 68 3.12 -6.97 14.71
CA ILE A 68 4.44 -7.52 15.04
C ILE A 68 5.05 -6.66 16.15
N ASP A 69 5.70 -7.31 17.13
CA ASP A 69 6.40 -6.61 18.19
C ASP A 69 7.55 -5.75 17.65
N GLU A 70 7.93 -4.71 18.39
CA GLU A 70 9.13 -3.95 18.04
C GLU A 70 10.37 -4.82 18.15
N GLY A 71 11.33 -4.60 17.27
CA GLY A 71 12.57 -5.37 17.28
C GLY A 71 13.14 -5.57 15.89
N SER A 72 14.18 -6.40 15.81
CA SER A 72 14.79 -6.80 14.54
C SER A 72 14.68 -8.30 14.38
N TYR A 73 14.06 -8.74 13.28
CA TYR A 73 13.80 -10.15 13.02
C TYR A 73 14.25 -10.53 11.62
N THR A 74 14.64 -11.79 11.45
CA THR A 74 14.81 -12.39 10.13
C THR A 74 13.43 -12.60 9.53
N VAL A 75 13.14 -11.93 8.42
CA VAL A 75 11.88 -12.06 7.68
C VAL A 75 12.11 -12.97 6.47
N ASN A 76 11.33 -14.05 6.40
CA ASN A 76 11.41 -15.03 5.33
C ASN A 76 10.16 -14.96 4.45
N PHE A 77 10.35 -14.88 3.13
CA PHE A 77 9.28 -15.03 2.15
C PHE A 77 9.33 -16.43 1.58
N LYS A 78 8.18 -17.09 1.51
CA LYS A 78 8.02 -18.44 0.95
C LYS A 78 6.84 -18.44 0.00
N GLY A 79 6.85 -19.34 -0.99
CA GLY A 79 5.60 -19.67 -1.69
C GLY A 79 4.59 -20.23 -0.68
N ALA A 80 3.31 -19.88 -0.79
CA ALA A 80 2.33 -20.35 0.20
C ALA A 80 2.29 -21.88 0.27
N GLY A 81 2.35 -22.42 1.48
CA GLY A 81 2.40 -23.87 1.72
C GLY A 81 3.74 -24.55 1.36
N SER A 82 4.74 -23.79 0.86
CA SER A 82 6.08 -24.31 0.59
C SER A 82 6.99 -24.18 1.81
N SER A 83 7.91 -25.14 1.97
CA SER A 83 8.99 -25.06 2.96
C SER A 83 10.18 -24.23 2.48
N THR A 84 10.34 -24.05 1.17
CA THR A 84 11.47 -23.35 0.54
C THR A 84 11.38 -21.84 0.76
N THR A 85 12.45 -21.29 1.35
CA THR A 85 12.62 -19.83 1.47
C THR A 85 13.08 -19.24 0.14
N LEU A 86 12.34 -18.27 -0.37
CA LEU A 86 12.61 -17.56 -1.62
C LEU A 86 13.42 -16.27 -1.38
N LEU A 87 13.23 -15.65 -0.22
CA LEU A 87 13.97 -14.47 0.23
C LEU A 87 14.08 -14.48 1.76
N SER A 88 15.25 -14.14 2.29
CA SER A 88 15.49 -14.00 3.73
C SER A 88 16.26 -12.70 3.99
N GLN A 89 15.73 -11.84 4.85
CA GLN A 89 16.32 -10.53 5.15
C GLN A 89 15.99 -10.10 6.58
N THR A 90 16.96 -9.51 7.28
CA THR A 90 16.69 -8.89 8.58
C THR A 90 15.95 -7.56 8.40
N ARG A 91 14.88 -7.37 9.15
CA ARG A 91 14.03 -6.16 9.15
C ARG A 91 13.82 -5.67 10.57
N SER A 92 13.71 -4.36 10.73
CA SER A 92 13.46 -3.71 12.02
C SER A 92 12.10 -3.04 12.03
N TRP A 93 11.43 -3.11 13.18
CA TRP A 93 10.07 -2.63 13.39
C TRP A 93 10.01 -1.76 14.63
N SER A 94 9.35 -0.61 14.51
CA SER A 94 9.12 0.32 15.61
C SER A 94 7.65 0.29 16.02
N LYS A 95 7.38 0.48 17.32
CA LYS A 95 6.01 0.59 17.85
C LYS A 95 5.20 1.64 17.10
N ASP A 96 3.89 1.40 17.01
CA ASP A 96 2.91 2.35 16.45
C ASP A 96 3.24 2.78 15.01
N THR A 97 4.06 1.98 14.31
CA THR A 97 4.50 2.24 12.93
C THR A 97 3.90 1.19 12.00
N GLN A 98 3.27 1.67 10.94
CA GLN A 98 2.73 0.90 9.82
C GLN A 98 3.79 0.73 8.75
N TYR A 99 3.90 -0.49 8.25
CA TYR A 99 4.84 -0.87 7.21
C TYR A 99 4.16 -1.68 6.12
N THR A 100 4.56 -1.42 4.88
CA THR A 100 4.31 -2.31 3.75
C THR A 100 5.59 -3.04 3.39
N LEU A 101 5.53 -4.37 3.34
CA LEU A 101 6.48 -5.19 2.59
C LEU A 101 6.01 -5.26 1.14
N LEU A 102 6.75 -4.67 0.22
CA LEU A 102 6.47 -4.75 -1.21
C LEU A 102 7.40 -5.78 -1.84
N ALA A 103 6.86 -6.96 -2.12
CA ALA A 103 7.58 -8.04 -2.77
C ALA A 103 7.48 -7.91 -4.30
N TYR A 104 8.58 -8.15 -4.99
CA TYR A 104 8.69 -8.06 -6.45
C TYR A 104 9.76 -9.03 -6.95
N GLU A 105 9.88 -9.18 -8.27
CA GLU A 105 10.89 -10.05 -8.86
C GLU A 105 11.93 -9.24 -9.64
N ARG A 106 13.20 -9.65 -9.53
CA ARG A 106 14.28 -9.11 -10.35
C ARG A 106 15.36 -10.14 -10.58
N TYR A 107 15.79 -10.30 -11.84
CA TYR A 107 16.80 -11.27 -12.25
C TYR A 107 16.47 -12.71 -11.81
N GLY A 108 15.19 -13.10 -11.90
CA GLY A 108 14.71 -14.44 -11.54
C GLY A 108 14.64 -14.72 -10.03
N ALA A 109 14.77 -13.69 -9.19
CA ALA A 109 14.73 -13.83 -7.74
C ALA A 109 13.74 -12.85 -7.11
N ILE A 110 13.05 -13.29 -6.06
CA ILE A 110 12.20 -12.43 -5.25
C ILE A 110 13.07 -11.44 -4.47
N LYS A 111 12.64 -10.19 -4.48
CA LYS A 111 13.15 -9.07 -3.69
C LYS A 111 12.00 -8.47 -2.90
N ALA A 112 12.33 -7.73 -1.86
CA ALA A 112 11.33 -6.99 -1.10
C ALA A 112 11.91 -5.66 -0.62
N VAL A 113 11.08 -4.63 -0.60
CA VAL A 113 11.35 -3.36 0.09
C VAL A 113 10.40 -3.22 1.27
N GLN A 114 10.87 -2.57 2.33
CA GLN A 114 10.03 -2.20 3.47
C GLN A 114 9.77 -0.71 3.37
N ILE A 115 8.50 -0.35 3.37
CA ILE A 115 8.02 1.01 3.20
C ILE A 115 7.38 1.41 4.51
N THR A 116 7.86 2.48 5.12
CA THR A 116 7.20 3.09 6.28
C THR A 116 6.01 3.92 5.80
N GLU A 117 4.84 3.71 6.39
CA GLU A 117 3.60 4.34 5.97
C GLU A 117 3.19 5.53 6.84
N ASN A 118 3.77 5.69 8.03
CA ASN A 118 3.50 6.83 8.90
C ASN A 118 4.03 8.11 8.27
N GLN A 119 3.18 8.75 7.48
CA GLN A 119 3.36 10.08 6.95
C GLN A 119 2.50 11.06 7.73
N SER A 120 2.95 12.30 7.83
CA SER A 120 2.07 13.40 8.22
C SER A 120 0.86 13.43 7.28
N ALA A 121 -0.28 13.86 7.81
CA ALA A 121 -1.46 14.07 6.98
C ALA A 121 -1.12 15.03 5.82
N PRO A 122 -1.49 14.70 4.58
CA PRO A 122 -1.21 15.57 3.45
C PRO A 122 -1.98 16.89 3.55
N SER A 123 -1.54 17.88 2.79
CA SER A 123 -2.27 19.13 2.59
C SER A 123 -3.74 18.88 2.24
N SER A 124 -4.64 19.75 2.72
CA SER A 124 -6.08 19.63 2.45
C SER A 124 -6.36 19.54 0.95
N GLY A 125 -7.03 18.46 0.53
CA GLY A 125 -7.34 18.21 -0.87
C GLY A 125 -6.20 17.58 -1.67
N ALA A 126 -5.16 17.07 -1.02
CA ALA A 126 -4.09 16.29 -1.63
C ALA A 126 -4.00 14.87 -1.04
N ALA A 127 -3.22 14.02 -1.70
CA ALA A 127 -2.84 12.69 -1.24
C ALA A 127 -1.31 12.55 -1.27
N SER A 128 -0.75 11.84 -0.30
CA SER A 128 0.67 11.44 -0.32
C SER A 128 0.84 10.18 -1.17
N VAL A 129 1.66 10.26 -2.21
CA VAL A 129 1.87 9.18 -3.18
C VAL A 129 3.36 8.85 -3.27
N ASN A 130 3.70 7.55 -3.35
CA ASN A 130 5.07 7.08 -3.54
C ASN A 130 5.09 6.09 -4.71
N PHE A 131 5.91 6.38 -5.72
CA PHE A 131 6.05 5.56 -6.92
C PHE A 131 7.26 4.64 -6.78
N TYR A 132 7.06 3.33 -6.94
CA TYR A 132 8.15 2.37 -6.95
C TYR A 132 8.43 1.86 -8.36
N ASN A 133 9.69 1.92 -8.77
CA ASN A 133 10.14 1.29 -10.01
C ASN A 133 10.44 -0.18 -9.75
N LEU A 134 9.49 -1.06 -10.07
CA LEU A 134 9.65 -2.51 -9.96
C LEU A 134 10.01 -3.17 -11.31
N ALA A 135 10.21 -2.39 -12.37
CA ALA A 135 10.46 -2.91 -13.71
C ALA A 135 11.76 -3.71 -13.76
N THR A 136 11.74 -4.87 -14.40
CA THR A 136 12.89 -5.77 -14.46
C THR A 136 14.00 -5.28 -15.39
N ASP A 137 13.65 -4.52 -16.43
CA ASP A 137 14.49 -4.20 -17.59
C ASP A 137 14.45 -2.72 -18.02
N ALA A 138 13.55 -1.89 -17.47
CA ALA A 138 13.32 -0.52 -17.93
C ALA A 138 14.36 0.54 -17.47
N GLY A 139 15.42 0.16 -16.75
CA GLY A 139 16.39 1.11 -16.19
C GLY A 139 15.80 2.02 -15.10
N ALA A 140 16.34 3.24 -14.96
CA ALA A 140 15.76 4.27 -14.10
C ALA A 140 14.61 4.97 -14.82
N LEU A 141 13.50 5.21 -14.10
CA LEU A 141 12.26 5.75 -14.69
C LEU A 141 11.96 7.16 -14.21
N ASP A 142 11.51 8.00 -15.13
CA ASP A 142 10.86 9.27 -14.83
C ASP A 142 9.34 9.06 -14.79
N ILE A 143 8.67 9.56 -13.76
CA ILE A 143 7.22 9.48 -13.61
C ILE A 143 6.62 10.85 -13.90
N TYR A 144 5.68 10.87 -14.84
CA TYR A 144 4.92 12.06 -15.21
C TYR A 144 3.47 11.88 -14.74
N VAL A 145 3.06 12.68 -13.75
CA VAL A 145 1.67 12.82 -13.32
C VAL A 145 1.12 14.12 -13.88
N THR A 146 0.07 14.01 -14.69
CA THR A 146 -0.33 15.08 -15.60
C THR A 146 -1.82 15.05 -15.85
N ASP A 147 -2.40 16.20 -16.22
CA ASP A 147 -3.78 16.25 -16.69
C ASP A 147 -4.01 15.30 -17.89
N PRO A 148 -5.21 14.71 -18.05
CA PRO A 148 -5.44 13.69 -19.05
C PRO A 148 -5.21 14.15 -20.50
N SER A 149 -5.39 15.45 -20.77
CA SER A 149 -5.17 16.06 -22.09
C SER A 149 -3.79 16.69 -22.27
N ALA A 150 -2.93 16.70 -21.24
CA ALA A 150 -1.63 17.36 -21.32
C ALA A 150 -0.62 16.56 -22.18
N SER A 151 0.13 17.26 -23.02
CA SER A 151 1.28 16.70 -23.74
C SER A 151 2.45 16.43 -22.78
N LEU A 152 3.30 15.45 -23.12
CA LEU A 152 4.58 15.25 -22.43
C LEU A 152 5.71 16.11 -23.01
N THR A 153 5.50 16.75 -24.17
CA THR A 153 6.52 17.60 -24.78
C THR A 153 6.88 18.76 -23.85
N GLY A 154 8.12 18.78 -23.36
CA GLY A 154 8.60 19.78 -22.41
C GLY A 154 8.06 19.64 -20.99
N ALA A 155 7.37 18.54 -20.66
CA ALA A 155 6.92 18.27 -19.30
C ALA A 155 8.11 17.98 -18.39
N ILE A 156 8.01 18.39 -17.13
CA ILE A 156 8.98 18.04 -16.09
C ILE A 156 8.43 16.81 -15.37
N ALA A 157 9.30 15.82 -15.13
CA ALA A 157 8.94 14.64 -14.37
C ALA A 157 8.51 15.03 -12.95
N THR A 158 7.39 14.45 -12.51
CA THR A 158 6.89 14.61 -11.13
C THR A 158 7.83 13.91 -10.14
N ALA A 159 8.41 12.78 -10.54
CA ALA A 159 9.51 12.13 -9.84
C ALA A 159 10.51 11.63 -10.89
N SER A 160 11.78 12.00 -10.76
CA SER A 160 12.80 11.71 -11.77
C SER A 160 13.75 10.60 -11.34
N SER A 161 14.28 9.88 -12.33
CA SER A 161 15.38 8.92 -12.20
C SER A 161 15.19 7.90 -11.07
N ILE A 162 13.97 7.39 -10.91
CA ILE A 162 13.67 6.36 -9.91
C ILE A 162 14.37 5.08 -10.34
N ALA A 163 15.49 4.77 -9.68
CA ALA A 163 16.24 3.55 -9.92
C ALA A 163 15.40 2.32 -9.59
N ALA A 164 15.64 1.23 -10.31
CA ALA A 164 15.00 -0.03 -10.05
C ALA A 164 15.08 -0.48 -8.57
N GLY A 165 13.97 -0.96 -8.02
CA GLY A 165 13.83 -1.35 -6.63
C GLY A 165 13.71 -0.18 -5.65
N ASN A 166 13.72 1.07 -6.11
CA ASN A 166 13.59 2.25 -5.26
C ASN A 166 12.22 2.92 -5.45
N GLY A 167 11.86 3.73 -4.46
CA GLY A 167 10.70 4.61 -4.49
C GLY A 167 11.09 6.05 -4.79
N SER A 168 10.15 6.86 -5.28
CA SER A 168 10.31 8.32 -5.39
C SER A 168 10.44 9.02 -4.04
N GLY A 169 10.06 8.35 -2.95
CA GLY A 169 9.65 9.01 -1.72
C GLY A 169 8.21 9.51 -1.83
N TYR A 170 7.64 9.96 -0.71
CA TYR A 170 6.28 10.49 -0.71
C TYR A 170 6.25 11.91 -1.29
N ILE A 171 5.39 12.10 -2.28
CA ILE A 171 5.08 13.38 -2.88
C ILE A 171 3.59 13.66 -2.76
N GLU A 172 3.23 14.92 -2.51
CA GLU A 172 1.82 15.32 -2.48
C GLU A 172 1.29 15.54 -3.88
N ILE A 173 0.15 14.93 -4.18
CA ILE A 173 -0.59 15.12 -5.43
C ILE A 173 -1.97 15.63 -5.08
N GLY A 174 -2.34 16.78 -5.64
CA GLY A 174 -3.68 17.35 -5.47
C GLY A 174 -4.77 16.39 -5.94
N LYS A 175 -5.99 16.55 -5.43
CA LYS A 175 -7.15 15.80 -5.91
C LYS A 175 -7.37 16.13 -7.39
N GLY A 176 -7.61 15.10 -8.20
CA GLY A 176 -7.81 15.26 -9.62
C GLY A 176 -7.89 13.94 -10.36
N THR A 177 -8.11 14.02 -11.67
CA THR A 177 -7.97 12.88 -12.58
C THR A 177 -6.66 13.06 -13.34
N TYR A 178 -5.80 12.04 -13.33
CA TYR A 178 -4.48 12.13 -13.91
C TYR A 178 -4.21 11.00 -14.89
N ARG A 179 -3.28 11.24 -15.82
CA ARG A 179 -2.49 10.19 -16.46
C ARG A 179 -1.17 10.06 -15.74
N VAL A 180 -0.82 8.83 -15.36
CA VAL A 180 0.50 8.45 -14.88
C VAL A 180 1.25 7.81 -16.05
N ARG A 181 2.43 8.34 -16.38
CA ARG A 181 3.21 7.96 -17.57
C ARG A 181 4.69 7.82 -17.21
N VAL A 182 5.39 6.95 -17.93
CA VAL A 182 6.85 6.73 -17.88
C VAL A 182 7.45 6.92 -19.25
#